data_AF-A0AAN7CV24-F1
#
_entry.id   AF-A0AAN7CV24-F1
#
_cell.length_a   1.000
_cell.length_b   1.000
_cell.length_c   1.000
_cell.angle_alpha   90.00
_cell.angle_beta   90.00
_cell.angle_gamma   90.00
#
_symmetry.space_group_name_H-M   'P 1'
#
loop_
_entity.id
_entity.type
_entity.pdbx_description
1 polymer ?
#
loop_
_entity_poly.entity_id
_entity_poly.type
_entity_poly.pdbx_seq_one_letter_code
_entity_poly.pdbx_strand_id
1 'polypeptide(L)'
;MAALRMAAAMAAVALVGTVQATEIPLPPCLDPFQPFVYSGCFKELSGTQLLPFRTPLDQSETTVESCVAMCKGNGYRYAGLVYYGVCYCGQTVNGPEVDDSQCNLPCNGNELETCGGNGVFSIYSDPTFLPVEDVTVADYKPLGCWTDNSRLGRALTYRQDQVDSATLTTEKCLHACHQGGYPFAGTEYSGECYCGVVIGNDTYAAPAEECDMPCNGDSDETCGGRGRLNLYVARELESLEPCGHQPPVSSSSTLPPSSTATSTSTSTPPPETSSITSTSTTPETSTSSTSSAPCVSTTVVPPKCEYKCGKWCSSPLPDWDDAKSCKKAWSTCAIQVASCFKQAGWPDVLDCFDFGEWCADISKYCDSNPRGGCRKGDFWGKKPPKGGAQPPTTITVTTTCAPATSTTPPAASTTKPPASSTTTKCPVPTPTNICVQASDWLFGYGPGKPVGGIEMPIVTCNDLAEDWPQFPFKGYTDPESHKCRKYQRNQCTNACTEACKEQYEDCVDVYAEGCKRKSNKGRDASYFEFHGSSGVEKRTFSRWHDSYSGAITKCKAQYSDCLRVNRGVTGAGKCPKFCGW
;
A
#
# COMPACT_ATOMS: atom_id res chain seq x y z
N MET A 1 -11.13 2.78 72.63
CA MET A 1 -11.21 4.04 71.86
C MET A 1 -9.94 4.82 72.11
N ALA A 2 -9.27 5.29 71.06
CA ALA A 2 -8.13 6.20 71.12
C ALA A 2 -8.17 7.10 69.87
N ALA A 3 -7.63 8.31 69.96
CA ALA A 3 -7.78 9.32 68.92
C ALA A 3 -6.67 9.25 67.85
N LEU A 4 -7.00 9.68 66.63
CA LEU A 4 -6.23 10.72 65.93
C LEU A 4 -7.06 11.30 64.76
N ARG A 5 -7.13 12.62 64.67
CA ARG A 5 -7.52 13.36 63.45
C ARG A 5 -6.77 14.68 63.42
N MET A 6 -5.81 14.80 62.50
CA MET A 6 -5.13 16.05 62.16
C MET A 6 -4.78 16.06 60.66
N ALA A 7 -4.62 17.27 60.14
CA ALA A 7 -4.59 17.67 58.73
C ALA A 7 -3.75 16.85 57.73
N ALA A 8 -4.25 16.85 56.49
CA ALA A 8 -3.44 16.98 55.27
C ALA A 8 -4.10 18.06 54.37
N ALA A 9 -3.30 18.78 53.58
CA ALA A 9 -3.71 20.03 52.92
C ALA A 9 -4.20 19.86 51.47
N MET A 10 -4.57 20.98 50.84
CA MET A 10 -5.07 21.01 49.46
C MET A 10 -4.02 20.55 48.44
N ALA A 11 -4.48 19.78 47.45
CA ALA A 11 -3.90 19.76 46.11
C ALA A 11 -5.05 19.57 45.11
N ALA A 12 -5.77 20.65 44.79
CA ALA A 12 -6.71 20.66 43.67
C ALA A 12 -5.91 20.71 42.36
N VAL A 13 -5.33 19.57 41.98
CA VAL A 13 -4.71 19.39 40.66
C VAL A 13 -5.77 19.69 39.62
N ALA A 14 -5.50 20.65 38.74
CA ALA A 14 -6.44 21.02 37.70
C ALA A 14 -6.78 19.80 36.84
N LEU A 15 -8.05 19.64 36.51
CA LEU A 15 -8.49 18.71 35.47
C LEU A 15 -8.00 19.25 34.12
N VAL A 16 -6.73 19.00 33.80
CA VAL A 16 -6.26 18.96 32.43
C VAL A 16 -7.05 17.84 31.78
N GLY A 17 -8.06 18.20 31.01
CA GLY A 17 -8.76 17.28 30.12
C GLY A 17 -7.80 16.85 29.04
N THR A 18 -6.94 15.87 29.32
CA THR A 18 -6.14 15.20 28.29
C THR A 18 -7.11 14.47 27.38
N VAL A 19 -7.50 15.14 26.29
CA VAL A 19 -8.14 14.52 25.13
C VAL A 19 -7.13 13.53 24.58
N GLN A 20 -7.18 12.30 25.08
CA GLN A 20 -6.44 11.19 24.49
C GLN A 20 -7.11 10.88 23.15
N ALA A 21 -6.66 11.60 22.11
CA ALA A 21 -6.95 11.27 20.74
C ALA A 21 -6.62 9.79 20.52
N THR A 22 -7.63 8.99 20.18
CA THR A 22 -7.48 7.56 19.86
C THR A 22 -6.96 7.36 18.44
N GLU A 23 -6.07 8.24 17.98
CA GLU A 23 -5.28 7.99 16.78
C GLU A 23 -4.41 6.78 17.05
N ILE A 24 -4.65 5.69 16.30
CA ILE A 24 -3.67 4.62 16.14
C ILE A 24 -2.63 5.21 15.18
N PRO A 25 -1.42 5.57 15.65
CA PRO A 25 -0.43 6.24 14.81
C PRO A 25 -0.06 5.33 13.64
N LEU A 26 -0.08 5.89 12.43
CA LEU A 26 0.51 5.23 11.27
C LEU A 26 2.03 5.12 11.49
N PRO A 27 2.68 4.07 10.96
CA PRO A 27 4.13 3.93 11.06
C PRO A 27 4.84 5.14 10.40
N PRO A 28 6.06 5.48 10.84
CA PRO A 28 6.85 6.52 10.19
C PRO A 28 7.17 6.14 8.74
N CYS A 29 7.39 7.14 7.90
CA CYS A 29 7.75 6.97 6.50
C CYS A 29 9.09 6.21 6.39
N LEU A 30 9.05 4.98 5.85
CA LEU A 30 10.22 4.11 5.72
C LEU A 30 10.88 4.18 4.33
N ASP A 31 10.17 4.72 3.34
CA ASP A 31 10.70 5.04 2.02
C ASP A 31 11.35 6.44 2.04
N PRO A 32 12.32 6.74 1.16
CA PRO A 32 12.84 8.11 1.02
C PRO A 32 11.74 9.09 0.62
N PHE A 33 11.76 10.29 1.22
CA PHE A 33 10.87 11.41 0.94
C PHE A 33 11.69 12.72 0.93
N GLN A 34 11.13 13.83 0.42
CA GLN A 34 11.80 15.13 0.54
C GLN A 34 11.91 15.56 2.02
N PRO A 35 13.13 15.79 2.57
CA PRO A 35 13.30 16.18 3.97
C PRO A 35 12.56 17.50 4.29
N PHE A 36 11.94 17.56 5.48
CA PHE A 36 11.27 18.78 5.92
C PHE A 36 12.32 19.88 6.17
N VAL A 37 11.97 21.11 5.82
CA VAL A 37 12.86 22.28 5.92
C VAL A 37 12.63 22.97 7.26
N TYR A 38 13.71 23.32 7.98
CA TYR A 38 13.59 24.10 9.22
C TYR A 38 12.89 25.43 8.96
N SER A 39 11.86 25.73 9.75
CA SER A 39 10.93 26.85 9.54
C SER A 39 11.04 27.93 10.61
N GLY A 40 11.91 27.76 11.62
CA GLY A 40 12.11 28.68 12.74
C GLY A 40 11.76 28.09 14.11
N CYS A 41 12.06 28.86 15.15
CA CYS A 41 11.73 28.54 16.53
C CYS A 41 10.37 29.17 16.93
N PHE A 42 9.44 28.36 17.45
CA PHE A 42 8.08 28.83 17.76
C PHE A 42 7.69 28.58 19.21
N LYS A 43 6.89 29.47 19.78
CA LYS A 43 6.45 29.39 21.18
C LYS A 43 4.97 29.06 21.30
N GLU A 44 4.66 28.10 22.17
CA GLU A 44 3.29 27.77 22.54
C GLU A 44 2.67 28.87 23.42
N LEU A 45 1.45 29.31 23.08
CA LEU A 45 0.70 30.29 23.87
C LEU A 45 -0.14 29.59 24.96
N SER A 46 -0.32 30.27 26.09
CA SER A 46 -1.03 29.69 27.25
C SER A 46 -2.50 29.39 26.95
N GLY A 47 -2.84 28.10 26.86
CA GLY A 47 -4.20 27.62 26.59
C GLY A 47 -4.43 27.14 25.15
N THR A 48 -3.43 27.20 24.28
CA THR A 48 -3.44 26.64 22.92
C THR A 48 -2.32 25.61 22.79
N GLN A 49 -2.56 24.51 22.08
CA GLN A 49 -1.48 23.56 21.73
C GLN A 49 -0.87 23.96 20.38
N LEU A 50 0.46 24.08 20.30
CA LEU A 50 1.15 24.60 19.11
C LEU A 50 1.00 23.66 17.90
N LEU A 51 1.18 22.36 18.14
CA LEU A 51 1.00 21.25 17.20
C LEU A 51 0.17 20.15 17.91
N PRO A 52 -1.01 19.76 17.38
CA PRO A 52 -2.01 19.00 18.15
C PRO A 52 -1.66 17.50 18.34
N PHE A 53 -0.93 16.88 17.42
CA PHE A 53 -0.61 15.45 17.51
C PHE A 53 0.71 15.23 18.26
N ARG A 54 0.70 14.50 19.38
CA ARG A 54 1.93 14.04 20.06
C ARG A 54 2.27 12.64 19.56
N THR A 55 3.45 12.47 18.99
CA THR A 55 3.89 11.16 18.45
C THR A 55 4.16 10.12 19.55
N PRO A 56 4.14 8.81 19.21
CA PRO A 56 4.51 7.74 20.13
C PRO A 56 6.03 7.51 20.26
N LEU A 57 6.87 8.38 19.67
CA LEU A 57 8.33 8.19 19.66
C LEU A 57 8.92 8.23 21.08
N ASP A 58 9.94 7.42 21.31
CA ASP A 58 10.71 7.49 22.56
C ASP A 58 11.61 8.73 22.51
N GLN A 59 11.34 9.68 23.41
CA GLN A 59 12.09 10.93 23.54
C GLN A 59 13.59 10.68 23.74
N SER A 60 14.00 9.54 24.29
CA SER A 60 15.42 9.20 24.51
C SER A 60 16.17 8.74 23.25
N GLU A 61 15.45 8.33 22.20
CA GLU A 61 16.03 7.91 20.91
C GLU A 61 15.67 8.86 19.74
N THR A 62 14.87 9.91 19.99
CA THR A 62 14.36 10.80 18.94
C THR A 62 15.45 11.71 18.36
N THR A 63 15.43 11.82 17.03
CA THR A 63 16.19 12.75 16.17
C THR A 63 15.20 13.60 15.36
N VAL A 64 15.69 14.60 14.63
CA VAL A 64 14.90 15.38 13.67
C VAL A 64 14.33 14.47 12.58
N GLU A 65 15.15 13.59 11.99
CA GLU A 65 14.74 12.69 10.89
C GLU A 65 13.61 11.74 11.32
N SER A 66 13.73 11.14 12.51
CA SER A 66 12.72 10.21 13.01
C SER A 66 11.40 10.91 13.33
N CYS A 67 11.44 12.18 13.76
CA CYS A 67 10.25 13.00 13.94
C CYS A 67 9.60 13.40 12.61
N VAL A 68 10.35 13.96 11.65
CA VAL A 68 9.78 14.37 10.35
C VAL A 68 9.26 13.16 9.56
N ALA A 69 9.93 12.00 9.65
CA ALA A 69 9.44 10.75 9.06
C ALA A 69 8.14 10.27 9.72
N MET A 70 7.98 10.42 11.04
CA MET A 70 6.72 10.11 11.74
C MET A 70 5.59 11.04 11.29
N CYS A 71 5.84 12.35 11.19
CA CYS A 71 4.85 13.31 10.74
C CYS A 71 4.45 13.11 9.27
N LYS A 72 5.42 12.88 8.37
CA LYS A 72 5.19 12.53 6.96
C LYS A 72 4.39 11.24 6.82
N GLY A 73 4.73 10.20 7.59
CA GLY A 73 4.01 8.92 7.61
C GLY A 73 2.56 9.01 8.10
N ASN A 74 2.23 10.06 8.87
CA ASN A 74 0.89 10.36 9.36
C ASN A 74 0.20 11.51 8.57
N GLY A 75 0.78 11.98 7.47
CA GLY A 75 0.18 12.99 6.59
C GLY A 75 0.17 14.42 7.13
N TYR A 76 0.95 14.74 8.16
CA TYR A 76 1.02 16.09 8.74
C TYR A 76 2.04 16.98 8.02
N ARG A 77 1.64 18.22 7.69
CA ARG A 77 2.47 19.23 7.03
C ARG A 77 3.66 19.73 7.86
N TYR A 78 3.53 19.77 9.18
CA TYR A 78 4.55 20.25 10.10
C TYR A 78 4.95 19.19 11.11
N ALA A 79 6.24 19.15 11.41
CA ALA A 79 6.84 18.46 12.54
C ALA A 79 7.42 19.50 13.51
N GLY A 80 7.41 19.20 14.80
CA GLY A 80 7.98 20.08 15.82
C GLY A 80 8.59 19.31 16.97
N LEU A 81 9.82 19.68 17.33
CA LEU A 81 10.56 19.05 18.43
C LEU A 81 10.74 20.06 19.55
N VAL A 82 10.38 19.66 20.77
CA VAL A 82 10.52 20.45 22.00
C VAL A 82 11.25 19.63 23.07
N TYR A 83 11.98 20.30 23.97
CA TYR A 83 12.57 19.71 25.17
C TYR A 83 13.32 18.38 24.92
N TYR A 84 14.46 18.45 24.23
CA TYR A 84 15.36 17.33 23.90
C TYR A 84 14.79 16.25 22.95
N GLY A 85 13.63 16.48 22.34
CA GLY A 85 13.10 15.60 21.27
C GLY A 85 11.72 15.01 21.54
N VAL A 86 10.86 15.70 22.31
CA VAL A 86 9.42 15.35 22.30
C VAL A 86 8.86 15.79 20.96
N CYS A 87 8.60 14.84 20.07
CA CYS A 87 8.11 15.09 18.71
C CYS A 87 6.57 15.22 18.68
N TYR A 88 6.12 16.31 18.07
CA TYR A 88 4.72 16.58 17.72
C TYR A 88 4.57 16.84 16.21
N CYS A 89 3.35 16.69 15.70
CA CYS A 89 2.99 17.01 14.33
C CYS A 89 1.72 17.86 14.27
N GLY A 90 1.54 18.60 13.17
CA GLY A 90 0.37 19.44 12.97
C GLY A 90 0.21 19.92 11.53
N GLN A 91 -0.91 20.57 11.26
CA GLN A 91 -1.28 21.07 9.95
C GLN A 91 -1.15 22.60 9.82
N THR A 92 -1.17 23.30 10.96
CA THR A 92 -0.76 24.70 11.15
C THR A 92 0.17 24.82 12.36
N VAL A 93 0.85 25.96 12.51
CA VAL A 93 1.73 26.28 13.64
C VAL A 93 1.09 27.41 14.45
N ASN A 94 0.39 27.06 15.54
CA ASN A 94 -0.54 27.98 16.22
C ASN A 94 0.13 28.83 17.32
N GLY A 95 1.18 29.58 16.97
CA GLY A 95 1.92 30.41 17.93
C GLY A 95 2.93 31.34 17.27
N PRO A 96 3.45 32.36 18.00
CA PRO A 96 4.44 33.28 17.46
C PRO A 96 5.81 32.59 17.26
N GLU A 97 6.46 32.98 16.16
CA GLU A 97 7.91 32.81 15.98
C GLU A 97 8.67 33.59 17.06
N VAL A 98 9.81 33.06 17.50
CA VAL A 98 10.69 33.64 18.50
C VAL A 98 12.15 33.46 18.10
N ASP A 99 13.07 34.21 18.70
CA ASP A 99 14.50 34.10 18.40
C ASP A 99 15.02 32.67 18.54
N ASP A 100 15.65 32.15 17.47
CA ASP A 100 16.22 30.80 17.36
C ASP A 100 17.15 30.45 18.53
N SER A 101 17.78 31.43 19.20
CA SER A 101 18.62 31.18 20.38
C SER A 101 17.88 30.55 21.56
N GLN A 102 16.54 30.48 21.53
CA GLN A 102 15.71 29.77 22.51
C GLN A 102 15.51 28.29 22.15
N CYS A 103 15.60 27.93 20.87
CA CYS A 103 15.63 26.56 20.39
C CYS A 103 17.09 26.07 20.35
N ASN A 104 17.61 25.67 21.50
CA ASN A 104 19.04 25.40 21.71
C ASN A 104 19.34 24.08 22.45
N LEU A 105 18.32 23.24 22.67
CA LEU A 105 18.50 21.95 23.33
C LEU A 105 18.84 20.86 22.31
N PRO A 106 19.86 20.03 22.57
CA PRO A 106 20.23 18.94 21.67
C PRO A 106 19.15 17.85 21.62
N CYS A 107 19.08 17.10 20.53
CA CYS A 107 18.27 15.89 20.45
C CYS A 107 18.91 14.75 21.26
N ASN A 108 18.14 14.00 22.06
CA ASN A 108 18.68 12.85 22.80
C ASN A 108 19.22 11.74 21.87
N GLY A 109 18.57 11.53 20.72
CA GLY A 109 19.04 10.55 19.73
C GLY A 109 20.28 10.99 18.95
N ASN A 110 20.57 12.30 18.89
CA ASN A 110 21.78 12.85 18.27
C ASN A 110 22.11 14.24 18.82
N GLU A 111 23.18 14.33 19.62
CA GLU A 111 23.63 15.59 20.25
C GLU A 111 24.10 16.67 19.26
N LEU A 112 24.24 16.33 17.96
CA LEU A 112 24.59 17.28 16.89
C LEU A 112 23.38 18.01 16.28
N GLU A 113 22.16 17.59 16.63
CA GLU A 113 20.90 18.17 16.14
C GLU A 113 20.20 19.01 17.21
N THR A 114 19.30 19.91 16.77
CA THR A 114 18.55 20.82 17.67
C THR A 114 17.07 20.42 17.74
N CYS A 115 16.62 20.13 18.97
CA CYS A 115 15.29 19.63 19.31
C CYS A 115 14.49 20.64 20.17
N GLY A 116 14.42 21.89 19.70
CA GLY A 116 13.69 22.97 20.34
C GLY A 116 14.33 23.44 21.65
N GLY A 117 13.47 23.86 22.58
CA GLY A 117 13.88 24.46 23.84
C GLY A 117 12.93 24.13 25.00
N ASN A 118 13.03 24.88 26.09
CA ASN A 118 12.16 24.72 27.25
C ASN A 118 10.81 25.42 27.04
N GLY A 119 9.84 24.72 26.42
CA GLY A 119 8.54 25.29 26.05
C GLY A 119 8.54 26.09 24.73
N VAL A 120 9.53 25.85 23.86
CA VAL A 120 9.61 26.35 22.49
C VAL A 120 10.02 25.21 21.55
N PHE A 121 9.54 25.23 20.33
CA PHE A 121 9.64 24.14 19.37
C PHE A 121 10.52 24.54 18.19
N SER A 122 11.49 23.68 17.83
CA SER A 122 12.10 23.72 16.49
C SER A 122 11.08 23.15 15.50
N ILE A 123 10.56 23.99 14.61
CA ILE A 123 9.55 23.59 13.63
C ILE A 123 10.22 23.26 12.28
N TYR A 124 9.73 22.20 11.65
CA TYR A 124 10.13 21.77 10.32
C TYR A 124 8.89 21.58 9.46
N SER A 125 8.89 22.09 8.24
CA SER A 125 7.76 22.05 7.30
C SER A 125 8.03 21.17 6.09
N ASP A 126 7.03 20.42 5.66
CA ASP A 126 7.06 19.65 4.43
C ASP A 126 6.97 20.57 3.18
N PRO A 127 7.99 20.60 2.31
CA PRO A 127 7.98 21.44 1.10
C PRO A 127 7.05 20.93 -0.01
N THR A 128 6.43 19.75 0.15
CA THR A 128 5.57 19.11 -0.87
C THR A 128 4.09 19.47 -0.75
N PHE A 129 3.67 20.19 0.30
CA PHE A 129 2.30 20.69 0.44
C PHE A 129 2.12 22.05 -0.26
N LEU A 130 1.04 22.20 -1.03
CA LEU A 130 0.62 23.48 -1.61
C LEU A 130 0.29 24.52 -0.52
N PRO A 131 0.45 25.83 -0.75
CA PRO A 131 -0.09 26.86 0.13
C PRO A 131 -1.57 26.64 0.43
N VAL A 132 -2.02 26.89 1.66
CA VAL A 132 -3.44 26.71 2.05
C VAL A 132 -4.31 27.77 1.36
N GLU A 133 -3.68 28.92 1.08
CA GLU A 133 -4.20 30.09 0.39
C GLU A 133 -4.54 29.86 -1.09
N ASP A 134 -3.91 28.86 -1.72
CA ASP A 134 -4.19 28.47 -3.12
C ASP A 134 -5.38 27.51 -3.24
N VAL A 135 -5.88 26.97 -2.12
CA VAL A 135 -7.06 26.10 -2.04
C VAL A 135 -8.24 26.88 -1.49
N THR A 136 -9.47 26.56 -1.91
CA THR A 136 -10.69 27.23 -1.42
C THR A 136 -11.66 26.25 -0.76
N VAL A 137 -12.63 26.79 -0.01
CA VAL A 137 -13.77 26.02 0.55
C VAL A 137 -14.56 25.28 -0.55
N ALA A 138 -14.59 25.80 -1.77
CA ALA A 138 -15.27 25.16 -2.90
C ALA A 138 -14.53 23.91 -3.44
N ASP A 139 -13.28 23.69 -3.03
CA ASP A 139 -12.46 22.56 -3.48
C ASP A 139 -12.70 21.29 -2.66
N TYR A 140 -13.28 21.41 -1.46
CA TYR A 140 -13.80 20.28 -0.71
C TYR A 140 -14.94 19.59 -1.46
N LYS A 141 -14.72 18.34 -1.89
CA LYS A 141 -15.74 17.52 -2.56
C LYS A 141 -16.33 16.52 -1.57
N PRO A 142 -17.65 16.25 -1.60
CA PRO A 142 -18.27 15.26 -0.72
C PRO A 142 -17.78 13.84 -1.05
N LEU A 143 -17.36 13.12 -0.01
CA LEU A 143 -17.13 11.67 -0.01
C LEU A 143 -18.38 10.89 0.44
N GLY A 144 -19.46 11.57 0.81
CA GLY A 144 -20.73 10.98 1.23
C GLY A 144 -20.82 10.72 2.74
N CYS A 145 -21.71 9.81 3.13
CA CYS A 145 -21.89 9.42 4.54
C CYS A 145 -20.87 8.35 4.95
N TRP A 146 -20.22 8.54 6.10
CA TRP A 146 -19.22 7.62 6.66
C TRP A 146 -19.52 7.33 8.14
N THR A 147 -19.08 6.18 8.64
CA THR A 147 -19.25 5.82 10.06
C THR A 147 -18.25 6.54 10.95
N ASP A 148 -18.73 7.25 11.97
CA ASP A 148 -17.92 7.66 13.11
C ASP A 148 -18.26 6.79 14.33
N ASN A 149 -17.24 6.30 15.04
CA ASN A 149 -17.40 5.44 16.20
C ASN A 149 -16.36 5.76 17.27
N SER A 150 -16.62 6.82 18.03
CA SER A 150 -15.84 7.30 19.18
C SER A 150 -15.43 6.25 20.24
N ARG A 151 -15.94 5.01 20.20
CA ARG A 151 -15.50 3.88 21.04
C ARG A 151 -14.41 3.01 20.43
N LEU A 152 -14.18 3.06 19.13
CA LEU A 152 -13.15 2.32 18.39
C LEU A 152 -12.08 3.26 17.81
N GLY A 153 -12.52 4.41 17.30
CA GLY A 153 -11.69 5.47 16.71
C GLY A 153 -12.61 6.55 16.13
N ARG A 154 -12.25 7.83 16.27
CA ARG A 154 -12.99 8.91 15.61
C ARG A 154 -12.70 8.86 14.10
N ALA A 155 -13.72 9.13 13.28
CA ALA A 155 -13.58 9.23 11.83
C ALA A 155 -12.61 10.35 11.42
N LEU A 156 -12.73 11.50 12.11
CA LEU A 156 -11.84 12.65 12.04
C LEU A 156 -11.55 13.13 13.47
N THR A 157 -10.28 13.30 13.84
CA THR A 157 -9.87 13.53 15.23
C THR A 157 -10.25 14.91 15.78
N TYR A 158 -10.14 15.96 14.95
CA TYR A 158 -10.09 17.33 15.43
C TYR A 158 -11.47 17.99 15.43
N ARG A 159 -12.22 17.86 16.53
CA ARG A 159 -13.47 18.59 16.76
C ARG A 159 -13.21 20.10 16.76
N GLN A 160 -14.01 20.85 16.01
CA GLN A 160 -13.87 22.30 15.86
C GLN A 160 -14.80 23.03 16.85
N ASP A 161 -14.42 23.00 18.14
CA ASP A 161 -15.21 23.55 19.24
C ASP A 161 -15.47 25.07 19.15
N GLN A 162 -14.72 25.78 18.30
CA GLN A 162 -14.93 27.20 17.98
C GLN A 162 -16.08 27.46 16.98
N VAL A 163 -16.61 26.41 16.33
CA VAL A 163 -17.77 26.53 15.43
C VAL A 163 -19.04 26.38 16.25
N ASP A 164 -19.89 27.41 16.23
CA ASP A 164 -21.14 27.42 16.99
C ASP A 164 -22.10 26.30 16.55
N SER A 165 -22.24 25.31 17.42
CA SER A 165 -23.14 24.15 17.27
C SER A 165 -24.59 24.56 17.02
N ALA A 166 -25.07 25.68 17.57
CA ALA A 166 -26.44 26.14 17.40
C ALA A 166 -26.72 26.77 16.03
N THR A 167 -25.68 27.08 15.23
CA THR A 167 -25.82 27.64 13.88
C THR A 167 -24.94 26.95 12.85
N LEU A 168 -24.47 25.71 13.09
CA LEU A 168 -23.62 24.97 12.16
C LEU A 168 -24.26 24.84 10.77
N THR A 169 -23.46 25.08 9.72
CA THR A 169 -23.75 24.67 8.34
C THR A 169 -22.58 23.86 7.80
N THR A 170 -22.73 23.17 6.67
CA THR A 170 -21.59 22.50 6.01
C THR A 170 -20.47 23.49 5.73
N GLU A 171 -20.75 24.65 5.13
CA GLU A 171 -19.74 25.65 4.75
C GLU A 171 -18.98 26.19 5.96
N LYS A 172 -19.65 26.38 7.10
CA LYS A 172 -18.99 26.77 8.36
C LYS A 172 -17.97 25.73 8.81
N CYS A 173 -18.28 24.44 8.64
CA CYS A 173 -17.34 23.37 8.97
C CYS A 173 -16.19 23.29 7.96
N LEU A 174 -16.48 23.31 6.66
CA LEU A 174 -15.47 23.31 5.59
C LEU A 174 -14.51 24.50 5.74
N HIS A 175 -15.03 25.69 6.04
CA HIS A 175 -14.25 26.90 6.28
C HIS A 175 -13.36 26.78 7.53
N ALA A 176 -13.85 26.18 8.62
CA ALA A 176 -13.04 25.94 9.81
C ALA A 176 -11.89 24.95 9.54
N CYS A 177 -12.16 23.86 8.81
CA CYS A 177 -11.14 22.89 8.43
C CYS A 177 -10.13 23.46 7.41
N HIS A 178 -10.59 24.29 6.47
CA HIS A 178 -9.75 25.02 5.52
C HIS A 178 -8.80 25.98 6.23
N GLN A 179 -9.28 26.76 7.21
CA GLN A 179 -8.43 27.63 8.03
C GLN A 179 -7.41 26.85 8.89
N GLY A 180 -7.73 25.60 9.25
CA GLY A 180 -6.78 24.66 9.86
C GLY A 180 -5.90 23.88 8.87
N GLY A 181 -5.98 24.15 7.56
CA GLY A 181 -5.25 23.47 6.50
C GLY A 181 -5.57 21.98 6.33
N TYR A 182 -6.66 21.48 6.94
CA TYR A 182 -6.98 20.06 7.01
C TYR A 182 -7.61 19.55 5.70
N PRO A 183 -7.03 18.54 5.02
CA PRO A 183 -7.62 17.98 3.81
C PRO A 183 -9.01 17.37 4.02
N PHE A 184 -9.27 16.78 5.19
CA PHE A 184 -10.58 16.20 5.50
C PHE A 184 -11.38 17.08 6.45
N ALA A 185 -12.67 17.22 6.13
CA ALA A 185 -13.66 17.95 6.91
C ALA A 185 -14.94 17.13 7.00
N GLY A 186 -15.71 17.25 8.08
CA GLY A 186 -17.00 16.58 8.17
C GLY A 186 -17.88 17.00 9.34
N THR A 187 -19.18 16.84 9.12
CA THR A 187 -20.23 17.26 10.06
C THR A 187 -20.93 16.04 10.66
N GLU A 188 -21.10 16.02 11.99
CA GLU A 188 -21.85 15.01 12.73
C GLU A 188 -23.01 15.64 13.51
N TYR A 189 -24.01 14.84 13.84
CA TYR A 189 -25.02 15.12 14.86
C TYR A 189 -25.74 16.49 14.76
N SER A 190 -26.02 16.98 13.54
CA SER A 190 -26.63 18.30 13.23
C SER A 190 -25.83 19.55 13.63
N GLY A 191 -24.83 19.42 14.50
CA GLY A 191 -24.21 20.53 15.20
C GLY A 191 -22.76 20.28 15.66
N GLU A 192 -22.10 19.22 15.19
CA GLU A 192 -20.69 18.96 15.46
C GLU A 192 -19.87 19.03 14.16
N CYS A 193 -18.70 19.66 14.21
CA CYS A 193 -17.75 19.75 13.09
C CYS A 193 -16.42 19.10 13.47
N TYR A 194 -15.83 18.35 12.54
CA TYR A 194 -14.57 17.63 12.71
C TYR A 194 -13.66 17.81 11.49
N CYS A 195 -12.35 17.85 11.73
CA CYS A 195 -11.31 17.90 10.69
C CYS A 195 -10.26 16.82 10.90
N GLY A 196 -9.50 16.48 9.84
CA GLY A 196 -8.41 15.52 9.92
C GLY A 196 -7.39 15.65 8.79
N VAL A 197 -6.17 15.16 9.04
CA VAL A 197 -5.14 14.96 7.99
C VAL A 197 -5.25 13.59 7.32
N VAL A 198 -5.82 12.62 8.03
CA VAL A 198 -6.16 11.28 7.55
C VAL A 198 -7.54 10.88 8.09
N ILE A 199 -8.18 9.90 7.44
CA ILE A 199 -9.39 9.26 7.94
C ILE A 199 -9.00 8.20 8.97
N GLY A 200 -9.68 8.16 10.12
CA GLY A 200 -9.40 7.21 11.20
C GLY A 200 -9.63 5.74 10.82
N ASN A 201 -8.87 4.84 11.43
CA ASN A 201 -9.07 3.39 11.30
C ASN A 201 -10.48 2.96 11.75
N ASP A 202 -11.01 1.88 11.16
CA ASP A 202 -12.40 1.40 11.30
C ASP A 202 -13.51 2.32 10.73
N THR A 203 -13.16 3.42 10.06
CA THR A 203 -14.12 4.25 9.31
C THR A 203 -14.43 3.61 7.95
N TYR A 204 -15.70 3.49 7.59
CA TYR A 204 -16.15 3.02 6.28
C TYR A 204 -17.38 3.80 5.78
N ALA A 205 -17.60 3.78 4.47
CA ALA A 205 -18.78 4.39 3.86
C ALA A 205 -20.08 3.75 4.39
N ALA A 206 -21.05 4.59 4.70
CA ALA A 206 -22.38 4.24 5.18
C ALA A 206 -23.44 4.59 4.10
N PRO A 207 -24.67 4.06 4.18
CA PRO A 207 -25.79 4.55 3.37
C PRO A 207 -25.98 6.06 3.57
N ALA A 208 -26.30 6.79 2.50
CA ALA A 208 -26.49 8.25 2.58
C ALA A 208 -27.67 8.62 3.50
N GLU A 209 -28.65 7.71 3.58
CA GLU A 209 -29.83 7.75 4.43
C GLU A 209 -29.53 7.63 5.93
N GLU A 210 -28.28 7.32 6.32
CA GLU A 210 -27.82 7.36 7.72
C GLU A 210 -27.15 8.70 8.09
N CYS A 211 -27.01 9.62 7.13
CA CYS A 211 -26.61 11.02 7.32
C CYS A 211 -27.78 11.95 6.95
N ASP A 212 -28.95 11.68 7.51
CA ASP A 212 -30.24 12.30 7.19
C ASP A 212 -30.60 13.51 8.07
N MET A 213 -29.80 13.82 9.09
CA MET A 213 -30.18 14.84 10.07
C MET A 213 -29.83 16.26 9.55
N PRO A 214 -30.79 17.21 9.54
CA PRO A 214 -30.55 18.55 9.03
C PRO A 214 -29.51 19.30 9.85
N CYS A 215 -28.83 20.28 9.26
CA CYS A 215 -27.92 21.16 9.99
C CYS A 215 -28.70 22.11 10.93
N ASN A 216 -28.08 22.49 12.05
CA ASN A 216 -28.72 23.40 13.02
C ASN A 216 -28.85 24.85 12.50
N GLY A 217 -27.95 25.26 11.61
CA GLY A 217 -27.94 26.59 10.99
C GLY A 217 -28.73 26.71 9.67
N ASP A 218 -28.94 25.60 8.96
CA ASP A 218 -29.73 25.52 7.73
C ASP A 218 -30.44 24.16 7.65
N SER A 219 -31.75 24.14 7.40
CA SER A 219 -32.56 22.92 7.36
C SER A 219 -32.57 22.23 5.99
N ASP A 220 -32.06 22.88 4.95
CA ASP A 220 -32.13 22.39 3.56
C ASP A 220 -30.90 21.54 3.18
N GLU A 221 -29.92 21.41 4.09
CA GLU A 221 -28.75 20.54 4.03
C GLU A 221 -28.66 19.57 5.24
N THR A 222 -27.86 18.50 5.13
CA THR A 222 -27.67 17.53 6.24
C THR A 222 -26.28 17.57 6.85
N CYS A 223 -26.22 17.49 8.18
CA CYS A 223 -25.00 17.51 9.00
C CYS A 223 -24.77 16.16 9.66
N GLY A 224 -24.67 15.11 8.84
CA GLY A 224 -24.42 13.75 9.31
C GLY A 224 -25.61 13.12 10.06
N GLY A 225 -25.31 12.32 11.08
CA GLY A 225 -26.29 11.55 11.84
C GLY A 225 -25.76 11.08 13.20
N ARG A 226 -26.20 9.91 13.66
CA ARG A 226 -25.77 9.30 14.95
C ARG A 226 -24.60 8.33 14.75
N GLY A 227 -23.37 8.74 15.06
CA GLY A 227 -22.18 7.98 14.70
C GLY A 227 -21.93 8.01 13.19
N ARG A 228 -22.27 9.13 12.55
CA ARG A 228 -22.38 9.26 11.09
C ARG A 228 -21.96 10.64 10.64
N LEU A 229 -20.93 10.69 9.83
CA LEU A 229 -20.25 11.88 9.38
C LEU A 229 -20.55 12.10 7.89
N ASN A 230 -21.11 13.25 7.52
CA ASN A 230 -20.99 13.70 6.14
C ASN A 230 -19.54 14.16 5.94
N LEU A 231 -18.79 13.42 5.14
CA LEU A 231 -17.34 13.58 4.96
C LEU A 231 -17.04 14.29 3.64
N TYR A 232 -16.06 15.19 3.66
CA TYR A 232 -15.60 15.98 2.53
C TYR A 232 -14.06 15.98 2.47
N VAL A 233 -13.50 16.13 1.28
CA VAL A 233 -12.03 16.21 1.08
C VAL A 233 -11.63 17.27 0.06
N ALA A 234 -10.63 18.09 0.41
CA ALA A 234 -9.83 18.88 -0.53
C ALA A 234 -8.53 18.12 -0.79
N ARG A 235 -8.37 17.58 -2.01
CA ARG A 235 -7.24 16.70 -2.39
C ARG A 235 -5.92 17.45 -2.44
N GLU A 236 -6.01 18.74 -2.69
CA GLU A 236 -4.93 19.70 -2.84
C GLU A 236 -4.24 20.04 -1.50
N LEU A 237 -4.85 19.68 -0.37
CA LEU A 237 -4.29 19.79 0.99
C LEU A 237 -3.75 18.45 1.54
N GLU A 238 -3.85 17.36 0.78
CA GLU A 238 -3.18 16.09 1.14
C GLU A 238 -1.68 16.15 0.77
N SER A 239 -0.86 15.34 1.43
CA SER A 239 0.57 15.20 1.13
C SER A 239 0.79 14.69 -0.30
N LEU A 240 1.24 15.55 -1.22
CA LEU A 240 1.44 15.21 -2.64
C LEU A 240 2.50 14.11 -2.85
N GLU A 241 3.44 13.96 -1.93
CA GLU A 241 4.31 12.77 -1.82
C GLU A 241 3.86 11.89 -0.63
N PRO A 242 2.92 10.94 -0.81
CA PRO A 242 2.76 9.85 0.15
C PRO A 242 3.99 8.94 0.11
N CYS A 243 4.26 8.22 1.21
CA CYS A 243 5.41 7.31 1.32
C CYS A 243 5.40 6.29 0.16
N GLY A 244 6.45 6.34 -0.66
CA GLY A 244 6.56 5.59 -1.92
C GLY A 244 6.95 6.43 -3.14
N HIS A 245 7.06 7.76 -3.05
CA HIS A 245 7.62 8.58 -4.13
C HIS A 245 9.16 8.60 -4.09
N GLN A 246 9.81 8.00 -5.09
CA GLN A 246 11.28 7.98 -5.15
C GLN A 246 11.80 9.34 -5.68
N PRO A 247 12.70 10.05 -4.95
CA PRO A 247 13.11 11.40 -5.33
C PRO A 247 13.85 11.44 -6.68
N PRO A 248 13.67 12.51 -7.48
CA PRO A 248 14.40 12.68 -8.72
C PRO A 248 15.90 12.79 -8.45
N VAL A 249 16.71 11.96 -9.10
CA VAL A 249 18.16 11.90 -8.86
C VAL A 249 18.80 13.20 -9.34
N SER A 250 19.31 14.01 -8.41
CA SER A 250 20.14 15.18 -8.72
C SER A 250 21.23 15.38 -7.68
N SER A 251 22.44 14.96 -8.09
CA SER A 251 23.76 15.51 -7.79
C SER A 251 23.97 16.27 -6.47
N SER A 252 24.82 15.71 -5.62
CA SER A 252 25.40 16.39 -4.46
C SER A 252 26.03 17.73 -4.81
N SER A 253 25.81 18.74 -3.97
CA SER A 253 26.72 19.89 -3.84
C SER A 253 26.84 20.29 -2.38
N THR A 254 28.07 20.44 -1.90
CA THR A 254 28.41 20.81 -0.53
C THR A 254 28.25 22.31 -0.30
N LEU A 255 27.80 22.71 0.89
CA LEU A 255 27.82 24.09 1.36
C LEU A 255 29.26 24.66 1.47
N PRO A 256 29.50 25.89 1.00
CA PRO A 256 30.58 26.75 1.49
C PRO A 256 30.03 27.99 2.25
N PRO A 257 30.79 28.59 3.18
CA PRO A 257 30.31 29.66 4.05
C PRO A 257 30.32 31.06 3.41
N SER A 258 29.57 31.99 4.02
CA SER A 258 29.34 33.37 3.56
C SER A 258 30.61 34.23 3.40
N SER A 259 30.70 34.99 2.30
CA SER A 259 31.47 36.25 2.19
C SER A 259 30.94 37.13 1.04
N THR A 260 31.23 38.43 1.12
CA THR A 260 30.62 39.53 0.34
C THR A 260 31.21 39.75 -1.07
N ALA A 261 30.42 40.42 -1.94
CA ALA A 261 30.83 41.38 -3.00
C ALA A 261 31.05 40.95 -4.48
N THR A 262 30.02 41.19 -5.30
CA THR A 262 30.00 41.97 -6.59
C THR A 262 30.79 41.51 -7.86
N SER A 263 30.07 41.47 -9.01
CA SER A 263 30.46 41.94 -10.40
C SER A 263 30.54 40.93 -11.59
N THR A 264 29.58 41.05 -12.53
CA THR A 264 29.68 41.01 -14.04
C THR A 264 30.16 39.80 -14.90
N SER A 265 29.19 39.26 -15.68
CA SER A 265 29.13 39.10 -17.17
C SER A 265 29.91 38.06 -18.03
N THR A 266 29.15 37.39 -18.95
CA THR A 266 29.52 36.80 -20.29
C THR A 266 30.48 35.58 -20.37
N SER A 267 30.47 34.65 -21.35
CA SER A 267 29.60 34.37 -22.55
C SER A 267 29.78 32.94 -23.14
N THR A 268 28.86 32.54 -24.04
CA THR A 268 28.73 31.43 -25.05
C THR A 268 29.98 31.01 -25.90
N PRO A 269 29.97 29.97 -26.82
CA PRO A 269 29.09 28.77 -27.12
C PRO A 269 29.90 27.44 -27.50
N PRO A 270 29.36 26.36 -28.18
CA PRO A 270 30.07 25.08 -28.51
C PRO A 270 30.58 24.97 -29.98
N PRO A 271 31.04 23.79 -30.52
CA PRO A 271 30.20 23.00 -31.48
C PRO A 271 30.53 21.47 -31.74
N GLU A 272 29.57 20.76 -32.40
CA GLU A 272 29.66 19.78 -33.56
C GLU A 272 30.64 18.54 -33.62
N THR A 273 30.62 17.57 -34.58
CA THR A 273 29.62 16.82 -35.44
C THR A 273 30.34 15.74 -36.32
N SER A 274 29.60 14.79 -36.95
CA SER A 274 29.94 13.89 -38.12
C SER A 274 30.37 12.44 -37.79
N SER A 275 30.04 11.33 -38.50
CA SER A 275 29.30 10.97 -39.77
C SER A 275 30.09 10.68 -41.08
N ILE A 276 29.93 9.44 -41.60
CA ILE A 276 29.99 8.90 -43.01
C ILE A 276 29.46 7.42 -42.98
N THR A 277 28.97 6.67 -43.99
CA THR A 277 29.05 6.58 -45.50
C THR A 277 30.32 5.81 -46.01
N SER A 278 30.36 4.97 -47.06
CA SER A 278 29.61 4.87 -48.35
C SER A 278 29.65 3.47 -49.04
N THR A 279 28.78 3.22 -50.05
CA THR A 279 28.91 2.43 -51.33
C THR A 279 29.82 1.18 -51.47
N SER A 280 29.55 0.12 -52.27
CA SER A 280 28.46 -0.31 -53.21
C SER A 280 28.61 -1.86 -53.48
N THR A 281 28.28 -2.62 -54.57
CA THR A 281 27.93 -2.40 -56.01
C THR A 281 27.18 -3.64 -56.62
N THR A 282 27.32 -3.96 -57.92
CA THR A 282 26.59 -4.97 -58.77
C THR A 282 27.54 -5.57 -59.86
N PRO A 283 27.16 -6.50 -60.79
CA PRO A 283 25.93 -7.32 -60.99
C PRO A 283 26.19 -8.83 -61.36
N GLU A 284 25.15 -9.48 -61.91
CA GLU A 284 25.06 -10.70 -62.75
C GLU A 284 24.79 -12.07 -62.08
N THR A 285 24.10 -13.05 -62.69
CA THR A 285 22.94 -13.14 -63.63
C THR A 285 22.71 -14.64 -63.91
N SER A 286 21.49 -15.18 -63.74
CA SER A 286 20.90 -16.27 -64.57
C SER A 286 19.54 -16.74 -64.01
N THR A 287 18.70 -17.31 -64.89
CA THR A 287 17.26 -17.56 -64.66
C THR A 287 16.91 -19.05 -64.72
N SER A 288 15.93 -19.49 -63.93
CA SER A 288 14.91 -20.48 -64.32
C SER A 288 13.83 -20.61 -63.22
N SER A 289 12.67 -21.16 -63.58
CA SER A 289 11.41 -20.96 -62.84
C SER A 289 10.58 -22.23 -62.69
N THR A 290 10.02 -22.46 -61.49
CA THR A 290 8.89 -23.38 -61.28
C THR A 290 8.00 -22.86 -60.14
N SER A 291 6.68 -22.95 -60.27
CA SER A 291 5.70 -22.42 -59.30
C SER A 291 5.50 -23.33 -58.09
N SER A 292 5.35 -22.74 -56.89
CA SER A 292 4.99 -23.44 -55.64
C SER A 292 3.70 -22.89 -55.02
N ALA A 293 3.01 -23.74 -54.25
CA ALA A 293 1.78 -23.39 -53.52
C ALA A 293 2.02 -22.36 -52.38
N PRO A 294 1.00 -21.59 -51.95
CA PRO A 294 1.16 -20.55 -50.94
C PRO A 294 1.57 -21.12 -49.58
N CYS A 295 2.53 -20.45 -48.93
CA CYS A 295 2.95 -20.76 -47.57
C CYS A 295 1.87 -20.37 -46.55
N VAL A 296 1.50 -21.33 -45.70
CA VAL A 296 0.67 -21.08 -44.50
C VAL A 296 1.58 -21.25 -43.29
N SER A 297 1.75 -20.17 -42.53
CA SER A 297 2.53 -20.19 -41.28
C SER A 297 1.58 -20.22 -40.09
N THR A 298 1.67 -21.30 -39.30
CA THR A 298 0.84 -21.52 -38.11
C THR A 298 1.66 -21.24 -36.86
N THR A 299 1.44 -20.08 -36.24
CA THR A 299 2.11 -19.73 -34.98
C THR A 299 1.21 -20.09 -33.79
N VAL A 300 1.71 -21.00 -32.97
CA VAL A 300 1.07 -21.43 -31.73
C VAL A 300 1.34 -20.38 -30.65
N VAL A 301 0.37 -19.52 -30.37
CA VAL A 301 0.49 -18.50 -29.30
C VAL A 301 -0.06 -19.11 -28.00
N PRO A 302 0.78 -19.41 -27.00
CA PRO A 302 0.28 -19.86 -25.70
C PRO A 302 -0.58 -18.75 -25.07
N PRO A 303 -1.67 -19.08 -24.38
CA PRO A 303 -2.53 -18.06 -23.77
C PRO A 303 -1.73 -17.32 -22.69
N LYS A 304 -1.77 -15.98 -22.70
CA LYS A 304 -1.10 -15.12 -21.69
C LYS A 304 -1.67 -15.25 -20.27
N CYS A 305 -2.68 -16.08 -20.10
CA CYS A 305 -3.48 -16.30 -18.91
C CYS A 305 -3.79 -17.80 -18.89
N GLU A 306 -3.27 -18.56 -17.94
CA GLU A 306 -3.54 -20.01 -17.84
C GLU A 306 -4.73 -20.30 -16.90
N TYR A 307 -5.05 -19.36 -16.02
CA TYR A 307 -6.18 -19.35 -15.09
C TYR A 307 -6.63 -17.90 -14.90
N LYS A 308 -7.93 -17.62 -14.74
CA LYS A 308 -8.47 -16.25 -14.60
C LYS A 308 -9.43 -16.11 -13.42
N CYS A 309 -9.23 -15.09 -12.59
CA CYS A 309 -10.16 -14.65 -11.53
C CYS A 309 -10.50 -13.17 -11.74
N GLY A 310 -11.72 -12.86 -12.18
CA GLY A 310 -12.17 -11.48 -12.38
C GLY A 310 -11.25 -10.67 -13.30
N LYS A 311 -10.55 -9.68 -12.75
CA LYS A 311 -9.56 -8.85 -13.47
C LYS A 311 -8.18 -9.52 -13.57
N TRP A 312 -7.85 -10.44 -12.67
CA TRP A 312 -6.55 -11.10 -12.56
C TRP A 312 -6.40 -12.30 -13.49
N CYS A 313 -5.18 -12.52 -13.96
CA CYS A 313 -4.79 -13.62 -14.84
C CYS A 313 -3.45 -14.22 -14.39
N SER A 314 -3.35 -15.54 -14.36
CA SER A 314 -2.10 -16.22 -14.01
C SER A 314 -1.08 -16.19 -15.14
N SER A 315 0.17 -15.88 -14.79
CA SER A 315 1.35 -16.16 -15.60
C SER A 315 1.44 -17.68 -15.85
N PRO A 316 1.56 -18.14 -17.11
CA PRO A 316 1.63 -19.56 -17.43
C PRO A 316 2.69 -20.32 -16.64
N LEU A 317 2.30 -21.48 -16.11
CA LEU A 317 3.18 -22.37 -15.36
C LEU A 317 4.14 -23.06 -16.32
N PRO A 318 5.45 -23.17 -15.98
CA PRO A 318 6.41 -23.97 -16.74
C PRO A 318 5.90 -25.38 -17.01
N ASP A 319 6.27 -25.99 -18.13
CA ASP A 319 5.92 -27.38 -18.41
C ASP A 319 6.71 -28.38 -17.56
N TRP A 320 6.14 -29.58 -17.37
CA TRP A 320 6.78 -30.68 -16.66
C TRP A 320 6.45 -32.06 -17.24
N ASP A 321 7.45 -32.94 -17.19
CA ASP A 321 7.40 -34.37 -17.47
C ASP A 321 7.98 -35.23 -16.31
N ASP A 322 8.62 -34.60 -15.32
CA ASP A 322 9.25 -35.23 -14.16
C ASP A 322 8.83 -34.56 -12.82
N ALA A 323 9.05 -35.24 -11.70
CA ALA A 323 8.64 -34.72 -10.38
C ALA A 323 9.38 -33.43 -9.96
N LYS A 324 10.61 -33.21 -10.42
CA LYS A 324 11.43 -32.03 -10.12
C LYS A 324 11.01 -30.82 -10.94
N SER A 325 10.67 -30.98 -12.22
CA SER A 325 10.01 -29.93 -13.01
C SER A 325 8.61 -29.64 -12.48
N CYS A 326 7.84 -30.67 -12.12
CA CYS A 326 6.52 -30.52 -11.48
C CYS A 326 6.57 -29.65 -10.22
N LYS A 327 7.52 -29.91 -9.29
CA LYS A 327 7.66 -29.08 -8.08
C LYS A 327 8.05 -27.63 -8.37
N LYS A 328 8.83 -27.35 -9.42
CA LYS A 328 9.11 -25.97 -9.87
C LYS A 328 7.87 -25.27 -10.42
N ALA A 329 7.04 -25.99 -11.17
CA ALA A 329 5.79 -25.46 -11.70
C ALA A 329 4.78 -25.20 -10.57
N TRP A 330 4.67 -26.09 -9.58
CA TRP A 330 3.94 -25.81 -8.34
C TRP A 330 4.46 -24.58 -7.59
N SER A 331 5.78 -24.43 -7.40
CA SER A 331 6.35 -23.20 -6.80
C SER A 331 5.94 -21.94 -7.56
N THR A 332 5.89 -22.02 -8.89
CA THR A 332 5.45 -20.92 -9.76
C THR A 332 3.93 -20.67 -9.70
N CYS A 333 3.13 -21.66 -9.28
CA CYS A 333 1.70 -21.51 -9.01
C CYS A 333 1.46 -20.89 -7.63
N ALA A 334 2.16 -21.39 -6.59
CA ALA A 334 1.97 -20.97 -5.21
C ALA A 334 2.25 -19.48 -4.98
N ILE A 335 3.32 -18.93 -5.56
CA ILE A 335 3.66 -17.50 -5.48
C ILE A 335 2.61 -16.58 -6.12
N GLN A 336 1.78 -17.09 -7.02
CA GLN A 336 0.77 -16.29 -7.72
C GLN A 336 -0.53 -16.13 -6.92
N VAL A 337 -0.73 -16.92 -5.85
CA VAL A 337 -1.97 -16.92 -5.07
C VAL A 337 -2.23 -15.55 -4.41
N ALA A 338 -1.22 -14.92 -3.82
CA ALA A 338 -1.33 -13.57 -3.26
C ALA A 338 -1.67 -12.52 -4.33
N SER A 339 -1.02 -12.60 -5.51
CA SER A 339 -1.34 -11.71 -6.62
C SER A 339 -2.79 -11.85 -7.11
N CYS A 340 -3.38 -13.04 -6.95
CA CYS A 340 -4.79 -13.27 -7.26
C CYS A 340 -5.70 -12.51 -6.30
N PHE A 341 -5.49 -12.68 -4.98
CA PHE A 341 -6.29 -12.00 -3.97
C PHE A 341 -6.24 -10.47 -4.16
N LYS A 342 -5.04 -9.92 -4.28
CA LYS A 342 -4.79 -8.49 -4.50
C LYS A 342 -5.42 -7.89 -5.77
N GLN A 343 -5.56 -8.65 -6.86
CA GLN A 343 -5.88 -8.08 -8.18
C GLN A 343 -7.17 -8.58 -8.83
N ALA A 344 -7.77 -9.69 -8.35
CA ALA A 344 -8.99 -10.23 -8.95
C ALA A 344 -10.20 -9.29 -8.79
N GLY A 345 -10.32 -8.69 -7.59
CA GLY A 345 -11.41 -7.81 -7.19
C GLY A 345 -12.66 -8.54 -6.71
N TRP A 346 -13.40 -7.93 -5.79
CA TRP A 346 -14.66 -8.48 -5.28
C TRP A 346 -15.77 -8.48 -6.34
N PRO A 347 -16.61 -9.54 -6.47
CA PRO A 347 -16.59 -10.81 -5.72
C PRO A 347 -15.75 -11.93 -6.37
N ASP A 348 -15.21 -11.70 -7.57
CA ASP A 348 -14.49 -12.73 -8.35
C ASP A 348 -13.22 -13.27 -7.66
N VAL A 349 -12.66 -12.48 -6.74
CA VAL A 349 -11.59 -12.86 -5.81
C VAL A 349 -11.88 -14.14 -5.01
N LEU A 350 -13.15 -14.54 -4.86
CA LEU A 350 -13.52 -15.81 -4.24
C LEU A 350 -13.02 -17.05 -5.04
N ASP A 351 -12.75 -16.92 -6.34
CA ASP A 351 -12.09 -17.97 -7.14
C ASP A 351 -10.59 -18.12 -6.84
N CYS A 352 -9.93 -17.14 -6.20
CA CYS A 352 -8.52 -17.25 -5.81
C CYS A 352 -8.27 -18.36 -4.77
N PHE A 353 -9.29 -18.71 -3.97
CA PHE A 353 -9.24 -19.90 -3.12
C PHE A 353 -9.24 -21.21 -3.90
N ASP A 354 -10.04 -21.30 -4.98
CA ASP A 354 -10.07 -22.48 -5.85
C ASP A 354 -8.75 -22.61 -6.64
N PHE A 355 -8.16 -21.49 -7.06
CA PHE A 355 -6.81 -21.42 -7.62
C PHE A 355 -5.75 -21.91 -6.62
N GLY A 356 -5.81 -21.46 -5.36
CA GLY A 356 -4.91 -21.91 -4.29
C GLY A 356 -5.02 -23.41 -4.00
N GLU A 357 -6.25 -23.96 -3.93
CA GLU A 357 -6.47 -25.41 -3.84
C GLU A 357 -5.89 -26.16 -5.05
N TRP A 358 -6.05 -25.62 -6.25
CA TRP A 358 -5.56 -26.23 -7.48
C TRP A 358 -4.03 -26.25 -7.53
N CYS A 359 -3.36 -25.16 -7.12
CA CYS A 359 -1.91 -25.15 -6.91
C CYS A 359 -1.47 -26.21 -5.87
N ALA A 360 -2.21 -26.36 -4.76
CA ALA A 360 -1.92 -27.37 -3.75
C ALA A 360 -2.10 -28.81 -4.28
N ASP A 361 -3.07 -29.04 -5.17
CA ASP A 361 -3.26 -30.32 -5.86
C ASP A 361 -2.14 -30.63 -6.87
N ILE A 362 -1.51 -29.63 -7.51
CA ILE A 362 -0.28 -29.85 -8.30
C ILE A 362 0.81 -30.42 -7.38
N SER A 363 1.01 -29.81 -6.19
CA SER A 363 2.04 -30.27 -5.25
C SER A 363 1.85 -31.75 -4.86
N LYS A 364 0.62 -32.15 -4.51
CA LYS A 364 0.24 -33.54 -4.19
C LYS A 364 0.45 -34.48 -5.38
N TYR A 365 0.14 -34.03 -6.60
CA TYR A 365 0.38 -34.81 -7.82
C TYR A 365 1.87 -35.06 -8.04
N CYS A 366 2.73 -34.06 -7.84
CA CYS A 366 4.19 -34.24 -7.93
C CYS A 366 4.71 -35.29 -6.93
N ASP A 367 4.20 -35.28 -5.69
CA ASP A 367 4.59 -36.25 -4.65
C ASP A 367 4.05 -37.67 -4.91
N SER A 368 2.90 -37.78 -5.58
CA SER A 368 2.24 -39.08 -5.84
C SER A 368 2.95 -39.98 -6.84
N ASN A 369 3.96 -39.45 -7.56
CA ASN A 369 4.74 -40.11 -8.62
C ASN A 369 3.91 -41.08 -9.52
N PRO A 370 2.94 -40.53 -10.28
CA PRO A 370 1.86 -41.33 -10.86
C PRO A 370 2.32 -42.27 -11.98
N ARG A 371 1.75 -43.48 -12.00
CA ARG A 371 1.94 -44.46 -13.07
C ARG A 371 1.52 -43.85 -14.42
N GLY A 372 2.47 -43.76 -15.35
CA GLY A 372 2.34 -43.04 -16.63
C GLY A 372 3.38 -41.91 -16.80
N GLY A 373 3.92 -41.39 -15.70
CA GLY A 373 4.84 -40.26 -15.69
C GLY A 373 4.18 -38.99 -15.12
N CYS A 374 4.99 -38.01 -14.76
CA CYS A 374 4.53 -36.78 -14.12
C CYS A 374 4.38 -35.69 -15.18
N ARG A 375 3.32 -35.75 -16.01
CA ARG A 375 3.14 -34.84 -17.15
C ARG A 375 2.07 -33.77 -16.86
N LYS A 376 2.32 -32.52 -17.28
CA LYS A 376 1.36 -31.42 -17.17
C LYS A 376 -0.03 -31.79 -17.74
N GLY A 377 -0.09 -32.29 -18.97
CA GLY A 377 -1.35 -32.71 -19.60
C GLY A 377 -2.12 -33.81 -18.84
N ASP A 378 -1.41 -34.75 -18.22
CA ASP A 378 -2.01 -35.82 -17.40
C ASP A 378 -2.56 -35.30 -16.07
N PHE A 379 -2.03 -34.19 -15.54
CA PHE A 379 -2.65 -33.48 -14.42
C PHE A 379 -3.92 -32.76 -14.86
N TRP A 380 -3.90 -31.99 -15.97
CA TRP A 380 -5.08 -31.25 -16.46
C TRP A 380 -6.26 -32.18 -16.72
N GLY A 381 -6.04 -33.35 -17.32
CA GLY A 381 -7.10 -34.34 -17.56
C GLY A 381 -7.68 -35.00 -16.29
N LYS A 382 -6.95 -35.01 -15.17
CA LYS A 382 -7.37 -35.61 -13.88
C LYS A 382 -7.83 -34.57 -12.85
N LYS A 383 -7.35 -33.34 -12.98
CA LYS A 383 -7.51 -32.18 -12.09
C LYS A 383 -7.66 -30.92 -12.94
N PRO A 384 -8.74 -30.80 -13.74
CA PRO A 384 -9.02 -29.56 -14.44
C PRO A 384 -9.17 -28.41 -13.43
N PRO A 385 -8.81 -27.16 -13.79
CA PRO A 385 -8.93 -26.04 -12.87
C PRO A 385 -10.41 -25.82 -12.48
N LYS A 386 -10.65 -25.65 -11.18
CA LYS A 386 -11.99 -25.34 -10.62
C LYS A 386 -12.19 -23.84 -10.61
N GLY A 387 -13.40 -23.34 -10.91
CA GLY A 387 -13.69 -21.89 -10.83
C GLY A 387 -13.02 -21.08 -11.94
N GLY A 388 -13.30 -19.78 -11.99
CA GLY A 388 -12.77 -18.85 -12.98
C GLY A 388 -13.36 -19.00 -14.38
N ALA A 389 -13.34 -17.92 -15.14
CA ALA A 389 -13.65 -17.95 -16.57
C ALA A 389 -12.46 -18.53 -17.35
N GLN A 390 -12.43 -19.86 -17.50
CA GLN A 390 -11.32 -20.59 -18.11
C GLN A 390 -10.97 -20.04 -19.51
N PRO A 391 -9.76 -19.49 -19.71
CA PRO A 391 -9.37 -18.91 -21.00
C PRO A 391 -9.22 -20.00 -22.07
N PRO A 392 -9.55 -19.71 -23.35
CA PRO A 392 -9.49 -20.71 -24.40
C PRO A 392 -8.05 -21.18 -24.64
N THR A 393 -7.86 -22.50 -24.65
CA THR A 393 -6.55 -23.12 -24.80
C THR A 393 -5.96 -22.82 -26.17
N THR A 394 -4.91 -22.00 -26.20
CA THR A 394 -3.97 -21.80 -27.32
C THR A 394 -4.61 -21.30 -28.63
N ILE A 395 -4.49 -19.99 -28.88
CA ILE A 395 -4.97 -19.39 -30.13
C ILE A 395 -4.04 -19.79 -31.27
N THR A 396 -4.57 -20.56 -32.23
CA THR A 396 -3.85 -20.98 -33.44
C THR A 396 -3.92 -19.87 -34.49
N VAL A 397 -2.95 -18.95 -34.47
CA VAL A 397 -2.91 -17.84 -35.43
C VAL A 397 -2.37 -18.37 -36.76
N THR A 398 -3.30 -18.67 -37.67
CA THR A 398 -3.02 -19.09 -39.03
C THR A 398 -2.86 -17.86 -39.91
N THR A 399 -1.62 -17.45 -40.17
CA THR A 399 -1.35 -16.30 -41.05
C THR A 399 -1.05 -16.79 -42.45
N THR A 400 -1.88 -16.37 -43.42
CA THR A 400 -1.54 -16.50 -44.84
C THR A 400 -0.38 -15.57 -45.15
N CYS A 401 0.77 -16.14 -45.53
CA CYS A 401 1.86 -15.31 -46.04
C CYS A 401 1.41 -14.67 -47.36
N ALA A 402 1.73 -13.39 -47.56
CA ALA A 402 1.55 -12.76 -48.86
C ALA A 402 2.32 -13.58 -49.92
N PRO A 403 1.76 -13.75 -51.15
CA PRO A 403 2.39 -14.58 -52.18
C PRO A 403 3.76 -14.01 -52.55
N ALA A 404 4.82 -14.68 -52.11
CA ALA A 404 6.18 -14.24 -52.35
C ALA A 404 6.52 -14.36 -53.83
N THR A 405 6.73 -13.23 -54.50
CA THR A 405 7.39 -13.19 -55.82
C THR A 405 8.76 -13.83 -55.69
N SER A 406 8.99 -14.89 -56.45
CA SER A 406 10.06 -15.86 -56.21
C SER A 406 11.45 -15.35 -56.59
N THR A 407 12.35 -15.27 -55.62
CA THR A 407 13.80 -15.47 -55.81
C THR A 407 14.36 -16.17 -54.57
N THR A 408 15.17 -17.22 -54.79
CA THR A 408 15.69 -18.11 -53.75
C THR A 408 16.94 -17.54 -53.04
N PRO A 409 17.32 -18.05 -51.85
CA PRO A 409 18.21 -17.35 -50.91
C PRO A 409 19.67 -17.81 -50.95
N PRO A 410 20.60 -16.99 -50.40
CA PRO A 410 21.89 -17.45 -49.89
C PRO A 410 21.95 -17.47 -48.35
N ALA A 411 22.71 -18.46 -47.84
CA ALA A 411 23.38 -18.58 -46.54
C ALA A 411 22.86 -17.81 -45.30
N ALA A 412 22.59 -18.57 -44.22
CA ALA A 412 22.23 -18.04 -42.91
C ALA A 412 23.32 -17.12 -42.29
N SER A 413 22.97 -15.86 -42.06
CA SER A 413 23.56 -15.04 -40.99
C SER A 413 22.57 -14.98 -39.83
N THR A 414 22.99 -15.36 -38.62
CA THR A 414 22.16 -15.37 -37.42
C THR A 414 22.00 -13.98 -36.81
N THR A 415 21.38 -13.06 -37.55
CA THR A 415 20.83 -11.82 -37.00
C THR A 415 19.67 -12.15 -36.07
N LYS A 416 20.04 -12.43 -34.82
CA LYS A 416 19.18 -12.50 -33.64
C LYS A 416 18.13 -11.36 -33.71
N PRO A 417 16.84 -11.62 -33.42
CA PRO A 417 15.87 -10.55 -33.21
C PRO A 417 16.43 -9.50 -32.24
N PRO A 418 16.02 -8.22 -32.32
CA PRO A 418 16.39 -7.24 -31.31
C PRO A 418 16.07 -7.84 -29.94
N ALA A 419 17.08 -7.89 -29.08
CA ALA A 419 17.00 -8.69 -27.87
C ALA A 419 16.03 -8.04 -26.89
N SER A 420 14.74 -8.40 -26.98
CA SER A 420 13.80 -8.35 -25.87
C SER A 420 14.56 -8.86 -24.67
N SER A 421 14.83 -7.98 -23.70
CA SER A 421 15.85 -8.19 -22.68
C SER A 421 15.53 -9.48 -21.95
N THR A 422 16.30 -10.54 -22.22
CA THR A 422 16.10 -11.86 -21.62
C THR A 422 16.67 -11.85 -20.21
N THR A 423 16.00 -11.07 -19.35
CA THR A 423 15.89 -11.25 -17.91
C THR A 423 15.98 -12.72 -17.60
N THR A 424 17.13 -13.15 -17.08
CA THR A 424 17.42 -14.57 -16.95
C THR A 424 16.68 -15.07 -15.73
N LYS A 425 15.43 -15.50 -15.94
CA LYS A 425 14.52 -15.92 -14.89
C LYS A 425 14.82 -17.36 -14.48
N CYS A 426 14.96 -17.59 -13.18
CA CYS A 426 15.10 -18.92 -12.61
C CYS A 426 13.82 -19.39 -11.90
N PRO A 427 13.61 -20.73 -11.78
CA PRO A 427 12.49 -21.24 -11.02
C PRO A 427 12.66 -20.88 -9.54
N VAL A 428 11.62 -20.31 -8.95
CA VAL A 428 11.51 -20.05 -7.51
C VAL A 428 11.72 -21.35 -6.74
N PRO A 429 12.40 -21.34 -5.56
CA PRO A 429 12.52 -22.53 -4.72
C PRO A 429 11.15 -23.13 -4.37
N THR A 430 11.14 -24.39 -3.91
CA THR A 430 10.05 -24.92 -3.09
C THR A 430 9.68 -23.88 -2.03
N PRO A 431 8.42 -23.39 -1.97
CA PRO A 431 8.07 -22.20 -1.21
C PRO A 431 8.22 -22.42 0.31
N THR A 432 9.44 -22.19 0.80
CA THR A 432 9.66 -21.79 2.19
C THR A 432 9.64 -20.28 2.24
N ASN A 433 8.54 -19.73 2.76
CA ASN A 433 8.46 -18.32 3.09
C ASN A 433 9.55 -18.02 4.13
N ILE A 434 10.27 -16.91 4.01
CA ILE A 434 11.18 -16.47 5.09
C ILE A 434 10.39 -15.91 6.27
N CYS A 435 9.18 -15.42 6.01
CA CYS A 435 8.25 -14.89 6.99
C CYS A 435 7.41 -16.01 7.62
N VAL A 436 7.09 -15.84 8.91
CA VAL A 436 6.33 -16.80 9.73
C VAL A 436 4.86 -16.39 9.75
N GLN A 437 3.97 -17.32 9.36
CA GLN A 437 2.53 -17.15 9.48
C GLN A 437 2.13 -17.10 10.96
N ALA A 438 1.42 -16.05 11.36
CA ALA A 438 0.93 -15.87 12.72
C ALA A 438 -0.05 -16.97 13.17
N SER A 439 0.00 -17.33 14.45
CA SER A 439 -0.83 -18.35 15.08
C SER A 439 -1.31 -17.91 16.46
N ASP A 440 -2.62 -17.94 16.69
CA ASP A 440 -3.24 -17.76 18.01
C ASP A 440 -4.45 -18.71 18.18
N TRP A 441 -4.42 -19.48 19.26
CA TRP A 441 -5.40 -20.52 19.53
C TRP A 441 -6.74 -19.98 20.06
N LEU A 442 -6.76 -18.77 20.63
CA LEU A 442 -7.92 -18.12 21.21
C LEU A 442 -8.78 -17.47 20.11
N PHE A 443 -8.14 -16.82 19.13
CA PHE A 443 -8.79 -16.34 17.92
C PHE A 443 -8.98 -17.43 16.85
N GLY A 444 -8.27 -18.55 16.98
CA GLY A 444 -8.50 -19.78 16.24
C GLY A 444 -7.78 -19.90 14.90
N TYR A 445 -6.73 -19.11 14.65
CA TYR A 445 -5.86 -19.21 13.47
C TYR A 445 -4.50 -19.84 13.83
N GLY A 446 -3.86 -20.49 12.85
CA GLY A 446 -2.62 -21.23 13.09
C GLY A 446 -1.89 -21.64 11.81
N PRO A 447 -0.83 -22.46 11.92
CA PRO A 447 -0.06 -22.94 10.77
C PRO A 447 -0.95 -23.68 9.77
N GLY A 448 -1.00 -23.20 8.51
CA GLY A 448 -1.90 -23.74 7.48
C GLY A 448 -3.39 -23.48 7.72
N LYS A 449 -3.72 -22.53 8.61
CA LYS A 449 -5.09 -22.11 8.93
C LYS A 449 -5.13 -20.62 9.35
N PRO A 450 -4.76 -19.68 8.47
CA PRO A 450 -4.85 -18.25 8.73
C PRO A 450 -6.31 -17.77 8.81
N VAL A 451 -6.52 -16.49 9.14
CA VAL A 451 -7.86 -15.88 9.18
C VAL A 451 -8.47 -15.88 7.78
N GLY A 452 -9.75 -16.25 7.68
CA GLY A 452 -10.46 -16.42 6.41
C GLY A 452 -10.00 -17.57 5.50
N GLY A 453 -8.79 -18.10 5.71
CA GLY A 453 -8.05 -18.91 4.75
C GLY A 453 -7.14 -18.09 3.82
N ILE A 454 -6.88 -16.82 4.15
CA ILE A 454 -5.96 -15.92 3.41
C ILE A 454 -4.53 -16.17 3.92
N GLU A 455 -3.72 -16.92 3.18
CA GLU A 455 -2.30 -17.17 3.52
C GLU A 455 -1.41 -15.95 3.24
N MET A 456 -0.39 -15.73 4.07
CA MET A 456 0.51 -14.59 3.92
C MET A 456 1.31 -14.69 2.60
N PRO A 457 1.46 -13.58 1.84
CA PRO A 457 2.26 -13.55 0.62
C PRO A 457 3.66 -14.15 0.81
N ILE A 458 4.09 -14.91 -0.20
CA ILE A 458 5.36 -15.63 -0.13
C ILE A 458 6.50 -14.63 -0.34
N VAL A 459 7.32 -14.44 0.70
CA VAL A 459 8.62 -13.78 0.60
C VAL A 459 9.69 -14.87 0.52
N THR A 460 10.42 -14.92 -0.60
CA THR A 460 11.45 -15.94 -0.81
C THR A 460 12.52 -15.43 -1.78
N CYS A 461 13.36 -16.31 -2.32
CA CYS A 461 14.45 -15.93 -3.20
C CYS A 461 13.96 -15.19 -4.46
N ASN A 462 14.70 -14.15 -4.86
CA ASN A 462 14.45 -13.41 -6.09
C ASN A 462 14.84 -14.25 -7.32
N ASP A 463 13.92 -14.34 -8.27
CA ASP A 463 13.97 -15.15 -9.49
C ASP A 463 14.65 -14.46 -10.68
N LEU A 464 14.93 -13.16 -10.63
CA LEU A 464 15.50 -12.38 -11.75
C LEU A 464 16.99 -12.14 -11.56
N ALA A 465 17.79 -12.47 -12.58
CA ALA A 465 19.26 -12.38 -12.52
C ALA A 465 19.78 -10.95 -12.33
N GLU A 466 19.13 -9.94 -12.92
CA GLU A 466 19.54 -8.53 -12.78
C GLU A 466 19.34 -7.97 -11.36
N ASP A 467 18.29 -8.37 -10.65
CA ASP A 467 18.02 -7.89 -9.29
C ASP A 467 18.85 -8.63 -8.23
N TRP A 468 19.05 -9.93 -8.40
CA TRP A 468 19.54 -10.83 -7.35
C TRP A 468 20.84 -10.38 -6.64
N PRO A 469 21.85 -9.78 -7.30
CA PRO A 469 23.08 -9.34 -6.65
C PRO A 469 22.88 -8.27 -5.56
N GLN A 470 21.82 -7.45 -5.66
CA GLN A 470 21.48 -6.43 -4.68
C GLN A 470 20.27 -6.84 -3.83
N PHE A 471 19.27 -7.46 -4.45
CA PHE A 471 17.99 -7.81 -3.86
C PHE A 471 17.77 -9.34 -3.93
N PRO A 472 18.43 -10.14 -3.08
CA PRO A 472 18.33 -11.60 -3.11
C PRO A 472 16.96 -12.13 -2.67
N PHE A 473 16.10 -11.28 -2.08
CA PHE A 473 14.74 -11.62 -1.65
C PHE A 473 13.68 -10.82 -2.42
N LYS A 474 12.49 -11.41 -2.55
CA LYS A 474 11.32 -10.84 -3.25
C LYS A 474 10.04 -11.27 -2.55
N GLY A 475 9.10 -10.33 -2.38
CA GLY A 475 7.72 -10.60 -1.96
C GLY A 475 6.83 -10.70 -3.19
N TYR A 476 6.21 -11.85 -3.41
CA TYR A 476 5.46 -12.13 -4.65
C TYR A 476 3.98 -11.75 -4.49
N THR A 477 3.60 -10.58 -5.01
CA THR A 477 2.24 -10.01 -4.96
C THR A 477 1.71 -9.53 -6.32
N ASP A 478 2.42 -9.81 -7.43
CA ASP A 478 2.02 -9.50 -8.80
C ASP A 478 2.29 -10.70 -9.76
N PRO A 479 1.51 -10.92 -10.84
CA PRO A 479 1.77 -11.98 -11.82
C PRO A 479 3.09 -11.82 -12.58
N GLU A 480 3.53 -10.58 -12.77
CA GLU A 480 4.73 -10.19 -13.49
C GLU A 480 5.86 -9.89 -12.49
N SER A 481 6.72 -10.88 -12.27
CA SER A 481 7.73 -10.87 -11.19
C SER A 481 8.66 -9.64 -11.14
N HIS A 482 8.76 -8.83 -12.20
CA HIS A 482 9.54 -7.58 -12.19
C HIS A 482 8.82 -6.42 -11.45
N LYS A 483 7.50 -6.53 -11.21
CA LYS A 483 6.70 -5.57 -10.43
C LYS A 483 6.64 -5.93 -8.93
N CYS A 484 6.93 -7.17 -8.58
CA CYS A 484 7.01 -7.65 -7.20
C CYS A 484 8.09 -6.91 -6.41
N ARG A 485 7.79 -6.51 -5.17
CA ARG A 485 8.72 -5.80 -4.29
C ARG A 485 9.96 -6.66 -3.98
N LYS A 486 11.13 -6.03 -4.03
CA LYS A 486 12.46 -6.66 -3.92
C LYS A 486 13.24 -6.09 -2.73
N TYR A 487 13.97 -6.95 -2.03
CA TYR A 487 14.50 -6.65 -0.70
C TYR A 487 15.97 -7.08 -0.55
N GLN A 488 16.77 -6.21 0.08
CA GLN A 488 18.15 -6.49 0.47
C GLN A 488 18.20 -7.50 1.64
N ARG A 489 19.38 -8.10 1.90
CA ARG A 489 19.55 -9.18 2.91
C ARG A 489 19.35 -8.72 4.37
N ASN A 490 19.49 -7.42 4.64
CA ASN A 490 19.17 -6.76 5.91
C ASN A 490 17.70 -6.34 6.03
N GLN A 491 16.93 -6.26 4.93
CA GLN A 491 15.54 -5.80 4.90
C GLN A 491 14.52 -6.93 5.09
N CYS A 492 14.91 -8.09 5.62
CA CYS A 492 14.01 -9.23 5.78
C CYS A 492 12.84 -8.95 6.75
N THR A 493 13.07 -8.20 7.84
CA THR A 493 11.99 -7.72 8.71
C THR A 493 10.99 -6.87 7.93
N ASN A 494 11.47 -5.87 7.17
CA ASN A 494 10.61 -5.01 6.34
C ASN A 494 9.80 -5.83 5.32
N ALA A 495 10.44 -6.78 4.65
CA ALA A 495 9.77 -7.67 3.69
C ALA A 495 8.62 -8.47 4.33
N CYS A 496 8.78 -8.88 5.59
CA CYS A 496 7.74 -9.57 6.35
C CYS A 496 6.71 -8.62 6.95
N THR A 497 7.07 -7.40 7.35
CA THR A 497 6.12 -6.34 7.73
C THR A 497 5.15 -6.05 6.58
N GLU A 498 5.66 -5.87 5.36
CA GLU A 498 4.83 -5.68 4.17
C GLU A 498 3.98 -6.92 3.87
N ALA A 499 4.53 -8.15 3.97
CA ALA A 499 3.74 -9.37 3.79
C ALA A 499 2.62 -9.52 4.84
N CYS A 500 2.85 -9.12 6.09
CA CYS A 500 1.82 -9.06 7.13
C CYS A 500 0.74 -8.03 6.79
N LYS A 501 1.11 -6.87 6.24
CA LYS A 501 0.17 -5.82 5.82
C LYS A 501 -0.68 -6.25 4.63
N GLU A 502 -0.05 -6.83 3.61
CA GLU A 502 -0.74 -7.39 2.43
C GLU A 502 -1.71 -8.52 2.84
N GLN A 503 -1.33 -9.40 3.77
CA GLN A 503 -2.26 -10.39 4.36
C GLN A 503 -3.44 -9.73 5.10
N TYR A 504 -3.21 -8.62 5.81
CA TYR A 504 -4.26 -7.90 6.51
C TYR A 504 -5.26 -7.26 5.54
N GLU A 505 -4.76 -6.63 4.47
CA GLU A 505 -5.57 -6.04 3.40
C GLU A 505 -6.43 -7.12 2.71
N ASP A 506 -5.83 -8.22 2.22
CA ASP A 506 -6.57 -9.36 1.65
C ASP A 506 -7.58 -9.97 2.65
N CYS A 507 -7.27 -9.99 3.96
CA CYS A 507 -8.17 -10.50 5.00
C CYS A 507 -9.43 -9.62 5.17
N VAL A 508 -9.27 -8.30 5.09
CA VAL A 508 -10.38 -7.34 5.14
C VAL A 508 -11.21 -7.44 3.84
N ASP A 509 -10.58 -7.27 2.69
CA ASP A 509 -11.24 -7.11 1.39
C ASP A 509 -11.90 -8.40 0.86
N VAL A 510 -11.55 -9.56 1.42
CA VAL A 510 -12.08 -10.87 0.99
C VAL A 510 -12.86 -11.58 2.10
N TYR A 511 -12.27 -11.77 3.28
CA TYR A 511 -12.91 -12.54 4.34
C TYR A 511 -13.87 -11.71 5.18
N ALA A 512 -13.49 -10.49 5.58
CA ALA A 512 -14.44 -9.61 6.27
C ALA A 512 -15.58 -9.19 5.33
N GLU A 513 -15.27 -8.79 4.09
CA GLU A 513 -16.27 -8.53 3.04
C GLU A 513 -17.25 -9.70 2.88
N GLY A 514 -16.74 -10.93 2.81
CA GLY A 514 -17.54 -12.15 2.76
C GLY A 514 -18.40 -12.43 4.00
N CYS A 515 -18.11 -11.82 5.14
CA CYS A 515 -18.91 -11.92 6.38
C CYS A 515 -20.04 -10.85 6.47
N LYS A 516 -20.23 -9.99 5.45
CA LYS A 516 -21.28 -8.96 5.44
C LYS A 516 -22.69 -9.52 5.13
N ARG A 517 -23.37 -10.18 6.09
CA ARG A 517 -24.84 -10.07 6.26
C ARG A 517 -25.43 -10.81 7.47
N LYS A 518 -26.03 -10.07 8.42
CA LYS A 518 -27.30 -10.47 9.11
C LYS A 518 -28.04 -9.41 9.95
N SER A 519 -27.79 -8.11 9.77
CA SER A 519 -28.47 -7.05 10.55
C SER A 519 -30.00 -7.02 10.36
N ASN A 520 -30.44 -7.01 9.10
CA ASN A 520 -31.84 -6.72 8.75
C ASN A 520 -32.79 -7.92 8.97
N LYS A 521 -33.08 -8.22 10.23
CA LYS A 521 -34.33 -8.88 10.65
C LYS A 521 -35.52 -7.90 10.61
N GLY A 522 -35.65 -7.25 9.46
CA GLY A 522 -36.57 -6.14 9.21
C GLY A 522 -36.14 -5.45 7.92
N ARG A 523 -36.98 -5.57 6.88
CA ARG A 523 -37.01 -4.78 5.64
C ARG A 523 -35.79 -3.90 5.38
N ASP A 524 -34.78 -4.46 4.70
CA ASP A 524 -34.55 -4.11 3.30
C ASP A 524 -33.50 -5.04 2.68
N ALA A 525 -33.92 -5.73 1.61
CA ALA A 525 -33.10 -6.67 0.84
C ALA A 525 -33.18 -6.36 -0.67
N SER A 526 -33.67 -5.17 -1.02
CA SER A 526 -34.19 -4.76 -2.32
C SER A 526 -33.31 -3.72 -3.01
N TYR A 527 -32.02 -4.02 -3.17
CA TYR A 527 -31.20 -3.43 -4.24
C TYR A 527 -30.28 -4.42 -4.98
N PHE A 528 -30.16 -5.66 -4.48
CA PHE A 528 -29.64 -6.78 -5.28
C PHE A 528 -30.63 -7.94 -5.24
N GLU A 529 -31.66 -7.84 -6.10
CA GLU A 529 -32.59 -8.91 -6.39
C GLU A 529 -31.92 -9.96 -7.28
N PHE A 530 -30.93 -10.65 -6.73
CA PHE A 530 -30.27 -11.79 -7.37
C PHE A 530 -31.24 -12.98 -7.40
N HIS A 531 -32.05 -13.03 -8.47
CA HIS A 531 -32.99 -14.12 -8.73
C HIS A 531 -32.24 -15.44 -8.93
N GLY A 532 -32.13 -16.22 -7.85
CA GLY A 532 -31.65 -17.60 -7.86
C GLY A 532 -30.32 -17.79 -7.14
N SER A 533 -30.14 -18.99 -6.58
CA SER A 533 -29.02 -19.38 -5.72
C SER A 533 -27.66 -19.33 -6.42
N SER A 534 -27.05 -18.14 -6.42
CA SER A 534 -25.74 -17.88 -7.03
C SER A 534 -24.62 -18.63 -6.29
N GLY A 535 -23.50 -18.86 -6.98
CA GLY A 535 -22.32 -19.49 -6.35
C GLY A 535 -21.70 -18.65 -5.23
N VAL A 536 -21.88 -17.32 -5.29
CA VAL A 536 -21.31 -16.35 -4.36
C VAL A 536 -21.85 -16.56 -2.95
N GLU A 537 -23.18 -16.64 -2.77
CA GLU A 537 -23.79 -16.80 -1.43
C GLU A 537 -23.32 -18.04 -0.67
N LYS A 538 -22.98 -19.12 -1.40
CA LYS A 538 -22.41 -20.34 -0.83
C LYS A 538 -20.94 -20.15 -0.46
N ARG A 539 -20.18 -19.46 -1.31
CA ARG A 539 -18.75 -19.14 -1.09
C ARG A 539 -18.52 -18.12 0.02
N THR A 540 -19.50 -17.28 0.33
CA THR A 540 -19.46 -16.30 1.44
C THR A 540 -20.16 -16.85 2.70
N PHE A 541 -21.50 -16.87 2.70
CA PHE A 541 -22.33 -17.05 3.90
C PHE A 541 -22.43 -18.50 4.39
N SER A 542 -22.06 -19.48 3.57
CA SER A 542 -21.93 -20.89 4.00
C SER A 542 -20.49 -21.29 4.33
N ARG A 543 -19.50 -20.48 3.92
CA ARG A 543 -18.06 -20.73 4.14
C ARG A 543 -17.56 -20.13 5.46
N TRP A 544 -18.07 -18.96 5.81
CA TRP A 544 -17.68 -18.22 7.02
C TRP A 544 -18.91 -17.99 7.91
N HIS A 545 -18.67 -17.92 9.23
CA HIS A 545 -19.75 -17.86 10.24
C HIS A 545 -19.60 -16.68 11.22
N ASP A 546 -18.58 -15.85 11.00
CA ASP A 546 -18.33 -14.64 11.78
C ASP A 546 -19.22 -13.48 11.31
N SER A 547 -19.38 -12.47 12.16
CA SER A 547 -19.90 -11.16 11.72
C SER A 547 -18.78 -10.34 11.08
N TYR A 548 -19.12 -9.35 10.25
CA TYR A 548 -18.15 -8.39 9.69
C TYR A 548 -17.17 -7.84 10.75
N SER A 549 -17.68 -7.31 11.86
CA SER A 549 -16.86 -6.80 12.97
C SER A 549 -15.99 -7.90 13.63
N GLY A 550 -16.50 -9.13 13.77
CA GLY A 550 -15.71 -10.27 14.26
C GLY A 550 -14.58 -10.68 13.31
N ALA A 551 -14.83 -10.61 12.00
CA ALA A 551 -13.85 -10.87 10.96
C ALA A 551 -12.73 -9.81 10.94
N ILE A 552 -13.09 -8.51 10.95
CA ILE A 552 -12.14 -7.40 11.09
C ILE A 552 -11.27 -7.56 12.36
N THR A 553 -11.90 -7.91 13.50
CA THR A 553 -11.18 -8.15 14.77
C THR A 553 -10.14 -9.27 14.64
N LYS A 554 -10.49 -10.37 13.96
CA LYS A 554 -9.55 -11.48 13.68
C LYS A 554 -8.43 -11.07 12.72
N CYS A 555 -8.72 -10.32 11.66
CA CYS A 555 -7.69 -9.80 10.75
C CYS A 555 -6.68 -8.92 11.49
N LYS A 556 -7.16 -8.00 12.36
CA LYS A 556 -6.30 -7.14 13.19
C LYS A 556 -5.45 -7.91 14.20
N ALA A 557 -6.03 -8.93 14.86
CA ALA A 557 -5.30 -9.81 15.76
C ALA A 557 -4.17 -10.55 15.02
N GLN A 558 -4.50 -11.16 13.87
CA GLN A 558 -3.51 -11.84 13.02
C GLN A 558 -2.42 -10.88 12.52
N TYR A 559 -2.75 -9.65 12.15
CA TYR A 559 -1.76 -8.64 11.74
C TYR A 559 -0.79 -8.29 12.87
N SER A 560 -1.30 -7.97 14.06
CA SER A 560 -0.49 -7.68 15.26
C SER A 560 0.43 -8.84 15.63
N ASP A 561 -0.10 -10.06 15.58
CA ASP A 561 0.68 -11.28 15.82
C ASP A 561 1.74 -11.51 14.73
N CYS A 562 1.42 -11.22 13.47
CA CYS A 562 2.31 -11.36 12.34
C CYS A 562 3.52 -10.42 12.48
N LEU A 563 3.30 -9.15 12.81
CA LEU A 563 4.38 -8.21 13.12
C LEU A 563 5.22 -8.71 14.30
N ARG A 564 4.58 -9.23 15.36
CA ARG A 564 5.28 -9.73 16.55
C ARG A 564 6.18 -10.94 16.26
N VAL A 565 5.72 -11.93 15.48
CA VAL A 565 6.54 -13.11 15.15
C VAL A 565 7.59 -12.83 14.09
N ASN A 566 7.41 -11.82 13.24
CA ASN A 566 8.35 -11.48 12.16
C ASN A 566 9.40 -10.41 12.53
N ARG A 567 9.27 -9.70 13.66
CA ARG A 567 10.17 -8.59 14.09
C ARG A 567 11.67 -8.92 14.01
N GLY A 568 12.05 -10.19 14.22
CA GLY A 568 13.44 -10.67 14.20
C GLY A 568 13.81 -11.60 13.03
N VAL A 569 13.02 -11.65 11.94
CA VAL A 569 13.30 -12.55 10.81
C VAL A 569 14.51 -12.09 10.01
N THR A 570 15.46 -13.00 9.77
CA THR A 570 16.69 -12.71 9.01
C THR A 570 16.84 -13.62 7.79
N GLY A 571 17.46 -13.10 6.74
CA GLY A 571 17.84 -13.85 5.53
C GLY A 571 19.07 -14.75 5.72
N ALA A 572 19.40 -15.17 6.95
CA ALA A 572 20.58 -15.95 7.26
C ALA A 572 20.47 -17.38 6.67
N GLY A 573 21.48 -17.81 5.92
CA GLY A 573 21.49 -19.12 5.24
C GLY A 573 20.48 -19.29 4.10
N LYS A 574 19.61 -18.30 3.84
CA LYS A 574 18.60 -18.32 2.77
C LYS A 574 19.16 -17.72 1.48
N CYS A 575 18.77 -18.26 0.33
CA CYS A 575 19.14 -17.76 -1.00
C CYS A 575 20.67 -17.55 -1.14
N PRO A 576 21.49 -18.60 -0.98
CA PRO A 576 22.96 -18.48 -0.97
C PRO A 576 23.55 -18.26 -2.36
N LYS A 577 22.90 -18.75 -3.42
CA LYS A 577 23.30 -18.59 -4.83
C LYS A 577 22.07 -18.45 -5.71
N PHE A 578 22.15 -17.63 -6.75
CA PHE A 578 21.12 -17.53 -7.77
C PHE A 578 20.85 -18.92 -8.41
N CYS A 579 19.59 -19.34 -8.48
CA CYS A 579 19.14 -20.66 -8.95
C CYS A 579 19.64 -21.88 -8.15
N GLY A 580 20.46 -21.67 -7.12
CA GLY A 580 21.08 -22.69 -6.26
C GLY A 580 20.66 -22.45 -4.81
N TRP A 581 19.36 -22.60 -4.58
CA TRP A 581 18.63 -22.21 -3.37
C TRP A 581 18.90 -23.09 -2.16
#